data_AF-A0A433BKD8-F1
#
_entry.id   AF-A0A433BKD8-F1
#
_cell.length_a   1.000
_cell.length_b   1.000
_cell.length_c   1.000
_cell.angle_alpha   90.00
_cell.angle_beta   90.00
_cell.angle_gamma   90.00
#
_symmetry.space_group_name_H-M   'P 1'
#
loop_
_entity.id
_entity.type
_entity.pdbx_description
1 polymer ?
#
loop_
_entity_poly.entity_id
_entity_poly.type
_entity_poly.pdbx_seq_one_letter_code
_entity_poly.pdbx_strand_id
1 'polypeptide(L)'
;MSSGSESKRGQVEDFLRDNGYRNAPITCWFGDFVYIVPYQRSLITGDVDAQARLEDLHVQGAIEGLESHAASARAMFGTDIPHIWMVHGTPLAARTIGRIIEAYKQRGVQFVSLEKAMQHPVNFSMPPVQDSFSNHLQRYAMAAGIAKPDLSEELFGEILFKCPVNGMDTLQYYDEKVLKPIADRVGSPYLWDWS
;
A
#
# COMPACT_ATOMS: atom_id res chain seq x y z
N MET A 1 -14.78 12.25 -4.82
CA MET A 1 -14.62 11.78 -6.22
C MET A 1 -13.76 12.79 -6.96
N SER A 2 -12.46 12.54 -7.10
CA SER A 2 -11.58 13.42 -7.88
C SER A 2 -11.78 13.19 -9.37
N SER A 3 -12.77 13.84 -9.97
CA SER A 3 -13.03 13.67 -11.40
C SER A 3 -11.77 13.98 -12.25
N GLY A 4 -11.53 13.12 -13.25
CA GLY A 4 -10.43 13.25 -14.19
C GLY A 4 -9.10 12.62 -13.77
N SER A 5 -9.08 11.72 -12.78
CA SER A 5 -7.88 11.01 -12.32
C SER A 5 -7.07 10.38 -13.47
N GLU A 6 -7.75 9.72 -14.42
CA GLU A 6 -7.11 9.09 -15.58
C GLU A 6 -6.42 10.10 -16.50
N SER A 7 -7.11 11.18 -16.88
CA SER A 7 -6.55 12.23 -17.77
C SER A 7 -5.41 13.00 -17.11
N LYS A 8 -5.57 13.39 -15.84
CA LYS A 8 -4.52 14.10 -15.08
C LYS A 8 -3.28 13.23 -14.91
N ARG A 9 -3.45 11.96 -14.57
CA ARG A 9 -2.36 10.98 -14.49
C ARG A 9 -1.67 10.83 -15.85
N GLY A 10 -2.44 10.64 -16.93
CA GLY A 10 -1.90 10.50 -18.28
C GLY A 10 -1.00 11.67 -18.67
N GLN A 11 -1.41 12.91 -18.38
CA GLN A 11 -0.59 14.10 -18.64
C GLN A 11 0.73 14.11 -17.85
N VAL A 12 0.71 13.68 -16.58
CA VAL A 12 1.93 13.55 -15.76
C VAL A 12 2.85 12.46 -16.31
N GLU A 13 2.28 11.34 -16.75
CA GLU A 13 3.04 10.23 -17.32
C GLU A 13 3.65 10.55 -18.68
N ASP A 14 2.92 11.27 -19.51
CA ASP A 14 3.42 11.81 -20.76
C ASP A 14 4.60 12.74 -20.49
N PHE A 15 4.45 13.68 -19.55
CA PHE A 15 5.53 14.57 -19.15
C PHE A 15 6.77 13.80 -18.65
N LEU A 16 6.58 12.81 -17.77
CA LEU A 16 7.69 12.01 -17.24
C LEU A 16 8.42 11.26 -18.36
N ARG A 17 7.67 10.61 -19.26
CA ARG A 17 8.24 9.90 -20.42
C ARG A 17 9.01 10.85 -21.33
N ASP A 18 8.43 12.00 -21.67
CA ASP A 18 9.03 12.97 -22.58
C ASP A 18 10.32 13.59 -21.99
N ASN A 19 10.49 13.52 -20.67
CA ASN A 19 11.71 13.93 -19.94
C ASN A 19 12.65 12.76 -19.59
N GLY A 20 12.44 11.57 -20.16
CA GLY A 20 13.32 10.41 -19.96
C GLY A 20 13.16 9.69 -18.63
N TYR A 21 12.10 9.99 -17.87
CA TYR A 21 11.76 9.26 -16.65
C TYR A 21 10.90 8.04 -16.95
N ARG A 22 11.01 7.04 -16.08
CA ARG A 22 10.17 5.84 -16.10
C ARG A 22 9.52 5.64 -14.75
N ASN A 23 8.20 5.48 -14.74
CA ASN A 23 7.45 5.22 -13.52
C ASN A 23 7.75 3.80 -13.01
N ALA A 24 8.04 3.67 -11.71
CA ALA A 24 8.09 2.39 -11.02
C ALA A 24 6.74 2.15 -10.33
N PRO A 25 5.93 1.18 -10.77
CA PRO A 25 4.64 0.92 -10.15
C PRO A 25 4.79 0.15 -8.84
N ILE A 26 3.77 0.23 -7.99
CA ILE A 26 3.59 -0.69 -6.86
C ILE A 26 2.76 -1.87 -7.36
N THR A 27 3.30 -3.09 -7.29
CA THR A 27 2.56 -4.32 -7.67
C THR A 27 2.38 -5.30 -6.52
N CYS A 28 2.88 -4.96 -5.33
CA CYS A 28 2.57 -5.66 -4.08
C CYS A 28 2.61 -4.67 -2.92
N TRP A 29 1.61 -4.70 -2.07
CA TRP A 29 1.57 -3.96 -0.81
C TRP A 29 0.63 -4.66 0.18
N PHE A 30 0.53 -4.15 1.40
CA PHE A 30 -0.39 -4.68 2.40
C PHE A 30 -1.11 -3.57 3.17
N GLY A 31 -1.20 -2.37 2.59
CA GLY A 31 -1.88 -1.23 3.22
C GLY A 31 -1.23 -0.78 4.53
N ASP A 32 0.10 -0.83 4.63
CA ASP A 32 0.87 -0.61 5.87
C ASP A 32 0.67 0.78 6.53
N PHE A 33 0.09 1.74 5.80
CA PHE A 33 -0.31 3.03 6.36
C PHE A 33 -1.29 2.89 7.54
N VAL A 34 -2.19 1.90 7.53
CA VAL A 34 -3.23 1.75 8.57
C VAL A 34 -2.64 1.51 9.97
N TYR A 35 -1.39 1.06 10.04
CA TYR A 35 -0.69 0.77 11.29
C TYR A 35 -0.03 2.00 11.91
N ILE A 36 0.15 3.09 11.15
CA ILE A 36 0.95 4.24 11.58
C ILE A 36 0.33 4.91 12.81
N VAL A 37 -0.95 5.26 12.74
CA VAL A 37 -1.64 5.94 13.86
C VAL A 37 -1.80 5.01 15.07
N PRO A 38 -2.28 3.75 14.94
CA PRO A 38 -2.32 2.81 16.06
C PRO A 38 -0.97 2.62 16.76
N TYR A 39 0.13 2.48 15.99
CA TYR A 39 1.45 2.34 16.56
C TYR A 39 1.90 3.61 17.28
N GLN A 40 1.65 4.78 16.70
CA GLN A 40 1.90 6.06 17.38
C GLN A 40 1.12 6.18 18.69
N ARG A 41 -0.15 5.76 18.74
CA ARG A 41 -0.94 5.74 19.97
C ARG A 41 -0.30 4.86 21.03
N SER A 42 0.15 3.66 20.65
CA SER A 42 0.82 2.73 21.56
C SER A 42 2.14 3.29 22.15
N LEU A 43 2.85 4.13 21.40
CA LEU A 43 4.06 4.83 21.88
C LEU A 43 3.71 5.95 22.86
N ILE A 44 2.65 6.72 22.59
CA ILE A 44 2.18 7.80 23.46
C ILE A 44 1.67 7.25 24.80
N THR A 45 0.94 6.14 24.78
CA THR A 45 0.38 5.52 25.99
C THR A 45 1.39 4.66 26.73
N GLY A 46 2.53 4.32 26.12
CA GLY A 46 3.50 3.37 26.68
C GLY A 46 2.98 1.93 26.72
N ASP A 47 2.00 1.58 25.88
CA ASP A 47 1.37 0.27 25.84
C ASP A 47 2.26 -0.73 25.07
N VAL A 48 3.14 -1.39 25.81
CA VAL A 48 4.13 -2.34 25.25
C VAL A 48 3.50 -3.61 24.68
N ASP A 49 2.39 -4.07 25.24
CA ASP A 49 1.69 -5.27 24.77
C ASP A 49 1.05 -5.00 23.41
N ALA A 50 0.47 -3.81 23.24
CA ALA A 50 -0.06 -3.42 21.96
C ALA A 50 1.01 -3.10 20.93
N GLN A 51 2.17 -2.55 21.33
CA GLN A 51 3.33 -2.42 20.44
C GLN A 51 3.73 -3.79 19.88
N ALA A 52 3.91 -4.78 20.76
CA ALA A 52 4.26 -6.14 20.36
C ALA A 52 3.21 -6.76 19.43
N ARG A 53 1.92 -6.60 19.75
CA ARG A 53 0.85 -7.10 18.89
C ARG A 53 0.81 -6.39 17.53
N LEU A 54 1.03 -5.07 17.47
CA LEU A 54 1.09 -4.34 16.20
C LEU A 54 2.31 -4.74 15.36
N GLU A 55 3.44 -5.08 15.98
CA GLU A 55 4.58 -5.66 15.29
C GLU A 55 4.23 -7.01 14.65
N ASP A 56 3.53 -7.88 15.39
CA ASP A 56 3.10 -9.18 14.87
C ASP A 56 2.06 -9.04 13.74
N LEU A 57 1.07 -8.17 13.91
CA LEU A 57 0.07 -7.87 12.88
C LEU A 57 0.71 -7.30 11.62
N HIS A 58 1.73 -6.47 11.74
CA HIS A 58 2.43 -5.90 10.59
C HIS A 58 3.20 -6.96 9.79
N VAL A 59 3.84 -7.90 10.50
CA VAL A 59 4.49 -9.07 9.85
C VAL A 59 3.45 -9.97 9.18
N GLN A 60 2.34 -10.24 9.87
CA GLN A 60 1.21 -11.03 9.34
C GLN A 60 0.63 -10.39 8.07
N GLY A 61 0.31 -9.09 8.12
CA GLY A 61 -0.24 -8.37 6.98
C GLY A 61 0.68 -8.35 5.77
N ALA A 62 2.01 -8.22 5.97
CA ALA A 62 2.96 -8.31 4.88
C ALA A 62 2.96 -9.70 4.21
N ILE A 63 2.91 -10.77 5.01
CA ILE A 63 2.82 -12.15 4.54
C ILE A 63 1.53 -12.40 3.75
N GLU A 64 0.37 -12.07 4.34
CA GLU A 64 -0.94 -12.26 3.71
C GLU A 64 -1.06 -11.42 2.42
N GLY A 65 -0.52 -10.19 2.46
CA GLY A 65 -0.44 -9.30 1.31
C GLY A 65 0.37 -9.93 0.17
N LEU A 66 1.57 -10.45 0.44
CA LEU A 66 2.38 -11.14 -0.56
C LEU A 66 1.65 -12.34 -1.16
N GLU A 67 1.10 -13.21 -0.30
CA GLU A 67 0.43 -14.45 -0.75
C GLU A 67 -0.80 -14.14 -1.62
N SER A 68 -1.59 -13.13 -1.24
CA SER A 68 -2.76 -12.68 -2.00
C SER A 68 -2.38 -12.04 -3.33
N HIS A 69 -1.33 -11.21 -3.37
CA HIS A 69 -0.86 -10.60 -4.62
C HIS A 69 -0.26 -11.64 -5.57
N ALA A 70 0.52 -12.60 -5.05
CA ALA A 70 1.05 -13.70 -5.85
C ALA A 70 -0.08 -14.59 -6.42
N ALA A 71 -1.10 -14.90 -5.61
CA ALA A 71 -2.27 -15.64 -6.07
C ALA A 71 -3.04 -14.87 -7.17
N SER A 72 -3.25 -13.57 -6.99
CA SER A 72 -3.90 -12.70 -7.99
C SER A 72 -3.10 -12.64 -9.30
N ALA A 73 -1.77 -12.51 -9.22
CA ALA A 73 -0.89 -12.53 -10.38
C ALA A 73 -0.98 -13.87 -11.14
N ARG A 74 -0.95 -15.00 -10.42
CA ARG A 74 -1.12 -16.33 -11.04
C ARG A 74 -2.48 -16.49 -11.69
N ALA A 75 -3.55 -15.98 -11.08
CA ALA A 75 -4.90 -16.04 -11.66
C ALA A 75 -5.01 -15.23 -12.96
N MET A 76 -4.33 -14.08 -13.05
CA MET A 76 -4.36 -13.21 -14.23
C MET A 76 -3.37 -13.62 -15.33
N PHE A 77 -2.17 -14.06 -14.96
CA PHE A 77 -1.04 -14.24 -15.88
C PHE A 77 -0.55 -15.68 -16.00
N GLY A 78 -1.11 -16.60 -15.21
CA GLY A 78 -0.71 -18.02 -15.19
C GLY A 78 0.64 -18.30 -14.53
N THR A 79 1.32 -17.27 -14.02
CA THR A 79 2.66 -17.36 -13.42
C THR A 79 2.86 -16.30 -12.35
N ASP A 80 3.84 -16.51 -11.47
CA ASP A 80 4.37 -15.46 -10.61
C ASP A 80 5.07 -14.38 -11.45
N ILE A 81 5.01 -13.14 -10.97
CA ILE A 81 5.63 -11.96 -11.58
C ILE A 81 6.66 -11.36 -10.61
N PRO A 82 7.65 -10.60 -11.09
CA PRO A 82 8.49 -9.80 -10.20
C PRO A 82 7.68 -8.64 -9.62
N HIS A 83 7.17 -8.83 -8.40
CA HIS A 83 6.50 -7.77 -7.66
C HIS A 83 7.47 -6.64 -7.28
N ILE A 84 7.02 -5.40 -7.42
CA ILE A 84 7.63 -4.22 -6.83
C ILE A 84 6.86 -3.95 -5.53
N TRP A 85 7.48 -4.34 -4.43
CA TRP A 85 6.89 -4.27 -3.10
C TRP A 85 7.12 -2.90 -2.46
N MET A 86 6.07 -2.33 -1.89
CA MET A 86 6.11 -1.05 -1.20
C MET A 86 5.84 -1.22 0.30
N VAL A 87 6.66 -0.53 1.11
CA VAL A 87 6.49 -0.35 2.55
C VAL A 87 6.98 1.05 2.92
N HIS A 88 6.32 1.70 3.88
CA HIS A 88 6.71 3.01 4.38
C HIS A 88 7.82 2.88 5.44
N GLY A 89 8.80 3.79 5.41
CA GLY A 89 9.88 3.86 6.40
C GLY A 89 9.42 4.39 7.76
N THR A 90 8.58 3.64 8.45
CA THR A 90 7.98 4.01 9.74
C THR A 90 8.76 3.43 10.92
N PRO A 91 8.58 3.94 12.17
CA PRO A 91 9.14 3.30 13.36
C PRO A 91 8.73 1.83 13.53
N LEU A 92 7.51 1.47 13.13
CA LEU A 92 7.03 0.10 13.14
C LEU A 92 7.75 -0.76 12.08
N ALA A 93 7.92 -0.24 10.86
CA ALA A 93 8.65 -0.93 9.81
C ALA A 93 10.11 -1.17 10.22
N ALA A 94 10.77 -0.21 10.86
CA ALA A 94 12.14 -0.36 11.36
C ALA A 94 12.29 -1.55 12.34
N ARG A 95 11.24 -1.90 13.09
CA ARG A 95 11.25 -3.03 14.04
C ARG A 95 10.87 -4.37 13.41
N THR A 96 10.11 -4.34 12.32
CA THR A 96 9.50 -5.55 11.74
C THR A 96 10.11 -5.98 10.41
N ILE A 97 10.81 -5.09 9.70
CA ILE A 97 11.30 -5.35 8.34
C ILE A 97 12.19 -6.60 8.24
N GLY A 98 13.03 -6.86 9.25
CA GLY A 98 13.87 -8.05 9.29
C GLY A 98 13.05 -9.34 9.35
N ARG A 99 12.00 -9.38 10.18
CA ARG A 99 11.08 -10.52 10.30
C ARG A 99 10.29 -10.75 9.00
N ILE A 100 9.86 -9.67 8.35
CA ILE A 100 9.14 -9.74 7.06
C ILE A 100 10.05 -10.33 5.97
N ILE A 101 11.27 -9.80 5.81
CA ILE A 101 12.21 -10.28 4.81
C ILE A 101 12.54 -11.76 5.02
N GLU A 102 12.72 -12.18 6.27
CA GLU A 102 12.97 -13.59 6.60
C GLU A 102 11.75 -14.48 6.26
N ALA A 103 10.55 -14.05 6.62
CA ALA A 103 9.32 -14.76 6.29
C ALA A 103 9.08 -14.88 4.77
N TYR A 104 9.49 -13.87 3.99
CA TYR A 104 9.47 -13.89 2.53
C TYR A 104 10.47 -14.90 1.97
N LYS A 105 11.72 -14.92 2.48
CA LYS A 105 12.72 -15.92 2.06
C LYS A 105 12.26 -17.36 2.33
N GLN A 106 11.65 -17.60 3.49
CA GLN A 106 11.10 -18.92 3.85
C GLN A 106 9.97 -19.37 2.91
N ARG A 107 9.30 -18.43 2.25
CA ARG A 107 8.27 -18.67 1.21
C ARG A 107 8.85 -18.74 -0.20
N GLY A 108 10.17 -18.75 -0.35
CA GLY A 108 10.85 -18.88 -1.63
C GLY A 108 11.03 -17.56 -2.40
N VAL A 109 10.70 -16.40 -1.81
CA VAL A 109 10.87 -15.10 -2.48
C VAL A 109 12.33 -14.88 -2.85
N GLN A 110 12.56 -14.56 -4.11
CA GLN A 110 13.85 -14.08 -4.61
C GLN A 110 13.80 -12.56 -4.73
N PHE A 111 14.76 -11.88 -4.10
CA PHE A 111 14.88 -10.42 -4.21
C PHE A 111 15.73 -10.08 -5.43
N VAL A 112 15.14 -9.29 -6.33
CA VAL A 112 15.80 -8.78 -7.53
C VAL A 112 15.85 -7.25 -7.48
N SER A 113 16.73 -6.65 -8.27
CA SER A 113 16.78 -5.19 -8.37
C SER A 113 15.53 -4.63 -9.04
N LEU A 114 15.26 -3.34 -8.81
CA LEU A 114 14.15 -2.66 -9.47
C LEU A 114 14.30 -2.70 -11.00
N GLU A 115 15.51 -2.51 -11.52
CA GLU A 115 15.81 -2.57 -12.95
C GLU A 115 15.42 -3.92 -13.54
N LYS A 116 15.69 -5.02 -12.81
CA LYS A 116 15.29 -6.36 -13.23
C LYS A 116 13.79 -6.54 -13.20
N ALA A 117 13.11 -6.10 -12.14
CA ALA A 117 11.65 -6.19 -12.04
C ALA A 117 10.96 -5.39 -13.16
N MET A 118 11.47 -4.20 -13.47
CA MET A 118 10.96 -3.32 -14.54
C MET A 118 11.13 -3.89 -15.96
N GLN A 119 11.85 -4.99 -16.16
CA GLN A 119 11.90 -5.67 -17.47
C GLN A 119 10.61 -6.45 -17.77
N HIS A 120 9.77 -6.73 -16.78
CA HIS A 120 8.54 -7.50 -16.97
C HIS A 120 7.37 -6.62 -17.45
N PRO A 121 6.60 -7.01 -18.49
CA PRO A 121 5.48 -6.23 -19.05
C PRO A 121 4.45 -5.73 -18.05
N VAL A 122 4.15 -6.54 -17.04
CA VAL A 122 3.22 -6.16 -15.96
C VAL A 122 3.63 -4.88 -15.23
N ASN A 123 4.94 -4.57 -15.16
CA ASN A 123 5.46 -3.42 -14.43
C ASN A 123 5.64 -2.18 -15.32
N PHE A 124 5.24 -2.24 -16.60
CA PHE A 124 5.34 -1.08 -17.50
C PHE A 124 4.16 -0.87 -18.44
N SER A 125 3.18 -1.78 -18.48
CA SER A 125 1.90 -1.47 -19.12
C SER A 125 1.07 -0.58 -18.20
N MET A 126 0.04 0.09 -18.71
CA MET A 126 -0.71 1.11 -17.93
C MET A 126 -2.18 0.69 -17.83
N PRO A 127 -2.57 -0.16 -16.87
CA PRO A 127 -3.98 -0.53 -16.67
C PRO A 127 -4.80 0.73 -16.31
N PRO A 128 -6.12 0.81 -16.45
CA PRO A 128 -6.88 2.02 -16.08
C PRO A 128 -6.75 2.41 -14.59
N VAL A 129 -6.81 3.70 -14.23
CA VAL A 129 -7.06 4.12 -12.83
C VAL A 129 -8.53 4.33 -12.53
N GLN A 130 -8.83 4.34 -11.23
CA GLN A 130 -10.07 4.83 -10.66
C GLN A 130 -9.79 6.03 -9.74
N ASP A 131 -10.85 6.60 -9.18
CA ASP A 131 -10.74 7.73 -8.24
C ASP A 131 -10.28 7.29 -6.84
N SER A 132 -10.44 6.00 -6.50
CA SER A 132 -9.88 5.40 -5.29
C SER A 132 -8.46 4.88 -5.54
N PHE A 133 -7.65 4.85 -4.49
CA PHE A 133 -6.32 4.25 -4.60
C PHE A 133 -6.43 2.75 -4.88
N SER A 134 -5.68 2.29 -5.89
CA SER A 134 -5.40 0.88 -6.13
C SER A 134 -4.02 0.79 -6.75
N ASN A 135 -3.20 -0.12 -6.23
CA ASN A 135 -1.89 -0.38 -6.77
C ASN A 135 -2.01 -0.98 -8.19
N HIS A 136 -0.88 -1.10 -8.88
CA HIS A 136 -0.84 -1.44 -10.28
C HIS A 136 -1.35 -2.87 -10.58
N LEU A 137 -1.08 -3.83 -9.68
CA LEU A 137 -1.62 -5.18 -9.81
C LEU A 137 -3.13 -5.21 -9.52
N GLN A 138 -3.56 -4.49 -8.48
CA GLN A 138 -4.97 -4.33 -8.14
C GLN A 138 -5.76 -3.72 -9.33
N ARG A 139 -5.18 -2.76 -10.05
CA ARG A 139 -5.77 -2.18 -11.28
C ARG A 139 -5.95 -3.22 -12.39
N TYR A 140 -4.99 -4.13 -12.59
CA TYR A 140 -5.21 -5.26 -13.52
C TYR A 140 -6.34 -6.16 -13.06
N ALA A 141 -6.38 -6.52 -11.77
CA ALA A 141 -7.43 -7.39 -11.22
C ALA A 141 -8.82 -6.77 -11.46
N MET A 142 -8.97 -5.48 -11.15
CA MET A 142 -10.21 -4.74 -11.37
C MET A 142 -10.58 -4.68 -12.85
N ALA A 143 -9.63 -4.41 -13.75
CA ALA A 143 -9.87 -4.40 -15.19
C ALA A 143 -10.26 -5.79 -15.75
N ALA A 144 -9.79 -6.86 -15.11
CA ALA A 144 -10.14 -8.24 -15.43
C ALA A 144 -11.44 -8.73 -14.75
N GLY A 145 -12.11 -7.90 -13.94
CA GLY A 145 -13.30 -8.30 -13.19
C GLY A 145 -13.01 -9.28 -12.03
N ILE A 146 -11.76 -9.32 -11.56
CA ILE A 146 -11.31 -10.16 -10.45
C ILE A 146 -11.23 -9.30 -9.17
N ALA A 147 -11.57 -9.90 -8.02
CA ALA A 147 -11.39 -9.24 -6.73
C ALA A 147 -9.93 -8.82 -6.53
N LYS A 148 -9.71 -7.56 -6.18
CA LYS A 148 -8.36 -7.05 -5.91
C LYS A 148 -7.85 -7.60 -4.58
N PRO A 149 -6.55 -7.95 -4.46
CA PRO A 149 -5.98 -8.40 -3.19
C PRO A 149 -5.90 -7.21 -2.21
N ASP A 150 -6.62 -7.28 -1.10
CA ASP A 150 -6.58 -6.30 -0.01
C ASP A 150 -6.23 -6.97 1.31
N LEU A 151 -5.96 -6.15 2.33
CA LEU A 151 -5.89 -6.62 3.70
C LEU A 151 -7.26 -7.16 4.13
N SER A 152 -7.30 -8.26 4.87
CA SER A 152 -8.56 -8.84 5.34
C SER A 152 -9.33 -7.87 6.25
N GLU A 153 -10.66 -7.88 6.19
CA GLU A 153 -11.50 -7.00 7.00
C GLU A 153 -11.27 -7.21 8.51
N GLU A 154 -11.03 -8.46 8.92
CA GLU A 154 -10.71 -8.82 10.29
C GLU A 154 -9.40 -8.16 10.74
N LEU A 155 -8.34 -8.31 9.95
CA LEU A 155 -7.04 -7.70 10.24
C LEU A 155 -7.15 -6.18 10.25
N PHE A 156 -7.87 -5.61 9.27
CA PHE A 156 -8.09 -4.17 9.16
C PHE A 156 -8.77 -3.62 10.40
N GLY A 157 -9.85 -4.25 10.84
CA GLY A 157 -10.59 -3.88 12.05
C GLY A 157 -9.73 -3.98 13.30
N GLU A 158 -8.97 -5.05 13.48
CA GLU A 158 -8.09 -5.20 14.66
C GLU A 158 -7.06 -4.07 14.73
N ILE A 159 -6.43 -3.73 13.60
CA ILE A 159 -5.40 -2.70 13.56
C ILE A 159 -6.01 -1.31 13.80
N LEU A 160 -7.08 -0.98 13.07
CA LEU A 160 -7.66 0.36 13.04
C LEU A 160 -8.03 0.86 14.45
N PHE A 161 -8.58 -0.04 15.27
CA PHE A 161 -9.08 0.29 16.60
C PHE A 161 -8.08 0.02 17.75
N LYS A 162 -6.82 -0.39 17.45
CA LYS A 162 -5.81 -0.73 18.47
C LYS A 162 -5.28 0.51 19.21
N CYS A 163 -5.20 0.45 20.54
CA CYS A 163 -4.75 1.57 21.42
C CYS A 163 -5.54 2.87 21.22
N PRO A 164 -6.85 2.90 21.47
CA PRO A 164 -7.62 4.13 21.28
C PRO A 164 -7.09 5.25 22.19
N VAL A 165 -6.88 6.43 21.60
CA VAL A 165 -6.52 7.68 22.31
C VAL A 165 -7.51 8.74 21.85
N ASN A 166 -8.08 9.49 22.79
CA ASN A 166 -9.09 10.51 22.48
C ASN A 166 -8.50 11.58 21.53
N GLY A 167 -9.21 11.89 20.44
CA GLY A 167 -8.74 12.81 19.39
C GLY A 167 -7.71 12.22 18.42
N MET A 168 -7.43 10.91 18.49
CA MET A 168 -6.55 10.19 17.56
C MET A 168 -7.27 8.99 16.91
N ASP A 169 -8.48 9.21 16.39
CA ASP A 169 -9.07 8.24 15.47
C ASP A 169 -8.21 8.13 14.20
N THR A 170 -7.99 6.92 13.69
CA THR A 170 -7.02 6.68 12.61
C THR A 170 -7.38 7.40 11.32
N LEU A 171 -8.63 7.30 10.86
CA LEU A 171 -9.06 7.90 9.60
C LEU A 171 -9.19 9.41 9.75
N GLN A 172 -9.75 9.88 10.87
CA GLN A 172 -9.83 11.30 11.16
C GLN A 172 -8.44 11.93 11.26
N TYR A 173 -7.46 11.23 11.84
CA TYR A 173 -6.08 11.70 11.93
C TYR A 173 -5.48 11.89 10.53
N TYR A 174 -5.68 10.93 9.61
CA TYR A 174 -5.24 11.09 8.23
C TYR A 174 -5.89 12.27 7.54
N ASP A 175 -7.21 12.44 7.68
CA ASP A 175 -7.93 13.59 7.11
C ASP A 175 -7.35 14.91 7.63
N GLU A 176 -7.37 15.10 8.94
CA GLU A 176 -7.13 16.40 9.58
C GLU A 176 -5.64 16.76 9.69
N LYS A 177 -4.75 15.76 9.78
CA LYS A 177 -3.32 15.98 10.04
C LYS A 177 -2.43 15.72 8.84
N VAL A 178 -2.92 15.02 7.81
CA VAL A 178 -2.10 14.62 6.66
C VAL A 178 -2.71 15.11 5.36
N LEU A 179 -3.88 14.62 4.98
CA LEU A 179 -4.40 14.76 3.62
C LEU A 179 -5.01 16.15 3.34
N LYS A 180 -5.86 16.68 4.24
CA LYS A 180 -6.42 18.04 4.09
C LYS A 180 -5.33 19.11 4.09
N PRO A 181 -4.34 19.11 5.03
CA PRO A 181 -3.25 20.08 4.99
C PRO A 181 -2.42 20.03 3.71
N ILE A 182 -2.23 18.84 3.11
CA ILE A 182 -1.53 18.70 1.83
C ILE A 182 -2.34 19.35 0.71
N ALA A 183 -3.66 19.11 0.66
CA ALA A 183 -4.56 19.69 -0.34
C ALA A 183 -4.61 21.23 -0.23
N ASP A 184 -4.75 21.76 0.99
CA ASP A 184 -4.76 23.20 1.27
C ASP A 184 -3.47 23.89 0.80
N ARG A 185 -2.31 23.27 1.07
CA ARG A 185 -0.99 23.80 0.67
C ARG A 185 -0.83 23.95 -0.83
N VAL A 186 -1.50 23.11 -1.63
CA VAL A 186 -1.45 23.17 -3.10
C VAL A 186 -2.68 23.85 -3.71
N GLY A 187 -3.55 24.45 -2.88
CA GLY A 187 -4.78 25.13 -3.33
C GLY A 187 -5.78 24.18 -4.00
N SER A 188 -5.77 22.89 -3.66
CA SER A 188 -6.66 21.88 -4.23
C SER A 188 -7.82 21.59 -3.28
N PRO A 189 -9.06 21.39 -3.78
CA PRO A 189 -10.16 20.96 -2.93
C PRO A 189 -9.90 19.55 -2.37
N TYR A 190 -10.22 19.34 -1.09
CA TYR A 190 -10.18 18.02 -0.48
C TYR A 190 -11.43 17.20 -0.82
N LEU A 191 -11.29 16.19 -1.70
CA LEU A 191 -12.38 15.36 -2.22
C LEU A 191 -12.11 13.86 -2.02
N TRP A 192 -11.71 13.48 -0.81
CA TRP A 192 -11.42 12.09 -0.45
C TRP A 192 -12.63 11.40 0.20
N ASP A 193 -12.75 10.11 -0.03
CA ASP A 193 -13.74 9.22 0.58
C ASP A 193 -13.02 7.96 1.05
N TRP A 194 -13.29 7.56 2.29
CA TRP A 194 -12.71 6.36 2.91
C TRP A 194 -13.58 5.12 2.72
N SER A 195 -14.77 5.26 2.14
CA SER A 195 -15.68 4.15 1.83
C SER A 195 -15.25 3.32 0.61
#